data_AF-A0A7Y7IK19-F1
#
_entry.id   AF-A0A7Y7IK19-F1
#
_cell.length_a   1.000
_cell.length_b   1.000
_cell.length_c   1.000
_cell.angle_alpha   90.00
_cell.angle_beta   90.00
_cell.angle_gamma   90.00
#
_symmetry.space_group_name_H-M   'P 1'
#
loop_
_entity.id
_entity.type
_entity.pdbx_description
1 polymer ?
#
loop_
_entity_poly.entity_id
_entity_poly.type
_entity_poly.pdbx_seq_one_letter_code
_entity_poly.pdbx_strand_id
1 'polypeptide(L)'
;MLGQLRTTIALRSSRVRALTAELGDCVAQALCDGLKVAAVAKAAGLPAARVRSTALARGELYPSGQTQNGHLHLIAGLAAELVAAEETRSAAEAERTQILALARKSRLLDDYQLAGASGLKSDEIRKLTRGVGLRVA
;
A
#
# COMPACT_ATOMS: atom_id res chain seq x y z
N MET A 1 -14.60 -1.46 17.32
CA MET A 1 -14.51 -0.80 16.00
C MET A 1 -13.16 -0.13 15.74
N LEU A 2 -12.78 1.00 16.38
CA LEU A 2 -11.50 1.69 16.08
C LEU A 2 -10.25 0.81 16.32
N GLY A 3 -10.22 0.03 17.40
CA GLY A 3 -9.14 -0.92 17.66
C GLY A 3 -9.03 -2.04 16.60
N GLN A 4 -10.16 -2.48 16.04
CA GLN A 4 -10.19 -3.46 14.93
C GLN A 4 -9.68 -2.81 13.63
N LEU A 5 -10.09 -1.57 13.33
CA LEU A 5 -9.56 -0.86 12.16
C LEU A 5 -8.06 -0.63 12.25
N ARG A 6 -7.53 -0.36 13.46
CA ARG A 6 -6.09 -0.26 13.69
C ARG A 6 -5.37 -1.56 13.30
N THR A 7 -5.85 -2.72 13.77
CA THR A 7 -5.22 -4.00 13.43
C THR A 7 -5.38 -4.35 11.95
N THR A 8 -6.54 -4.09 11.35
CA THR A 8 -6.79 -4.28 9.92
C THR A 8 -5.86 -3.42 9.06
N ILE A 9 -5.71 -2.13 9.36
CA ILE A 9 -4.80 -1.23 8.63
C ILE A 9 -3.35 -1.69 8.78
N ALA A 10 -2.93 -2.13 9.97
CA ALA A 10 -1.58 -2.64 10.19
C ALA A 10 -1.30 -3.90 9.35
N LEU A 11 -2.24 -4.85 9.32
CA LEU A 11 -2.14 -6.05 8.50
C LEU A 11 -2.08 -5.72 7.00
N ARG A 12 -2.98 -4.86 6.51
CA ARG A 12 -3.00 -4.43 5.10
C ARG A 12 -1.74 -3.67 4.72
N SER A 13 -1.23 -2.82 5.60
CA SER A 13 0.05 -2.13 5.40
C SER A 13 1.23 -3.09 5.32
N SER A 14 1.21 -4.16 6.11
CA SER A 14 2.21 -5.23 6.04
C SER A 14 2.15 -5.96 4.69
N ARG A 15 0.94 -6.31 4.23
CA ARG A 15 0.74 -6.96 2.92
C ARG A 15 1.22 -6.06 1.77
N VAL A 16 0.91 -4.76 1.79
CA VAL A 16 1.40 -3.79 0.80
C VAL A 16 2.93 -3.76 0.76
N ARG A 17 3.60 -3.74 1.93
CA ARG A 17 5.07 -3.77 1.98
C ARG A 17 5.65 -5.08 1.43
N ALA A 18 5.06 -6.22 1.77
CA ALA A 18 5.48 -7.52 1.25
C ALA A 18 5.35 -7.58 -0.28
N LEU A 19 4.17 -7.23 -0.82
CA LEU A 19 3.93 -7.18 -2.26
C LEU A 19 4.86 -6.20 -2.98
N THR A 20 5.16 -5.05 -2.37
CA THR A 20 6.12 -4.08 -2.93
C THR A 20 7.52 -4.68 -3.02
N ALA A 21 7.96 -5.42 -2.00
CA ALA A 21 9.25 -6.08 -1.99
C ALA A 21 9.32 -7.18 -3.05
N GLU A 22 8.31 -8.07 -3.07
CA GLU A 22 8.16 -9.19 -4.02
C GLU A 22 8.12 -8.70 -5.48
N LEU A 23 7.33 -7.67 -5.78
CA LEU A 23 7.28 -7.06 -7.10
C LEU A 23 8.66 -6.50 -7.48
N GLY A 24 9.35 -5.88 -6.53
CA GLY A 24 10.70 -5.38 -6.74
C GLY A 24 11.71 -6.48 -7.05
N ASP A 25 11.62 -7.64 -6.38
CA ASP A 25 12.49 -8.80 -6.65
C ASP A 25 12.23 -9.32 -8.06
N CYS A 26 10.96 -9.50 -8.43
CA CYS A 26 10.57 -9.97 -9.76
C CYS A 26 11.02 -9.02 -10.88
N VAL A 27 10.89 -7.70 -10.65
CA VAL A 27 11.36 -6.68 -11.59
C VAL A 27 12.88 -6.75 -11.77
N ALA A 28 13.63 -6.87 -10.67
CA ALA A 28 15.09 -6.97 -10.75
C ALA A 28 15.53 -8.26 -11.45
N GLN A 29 14.89 -9.39 -11.11
CA GLN A 29 15.16 -10.69 -11.72
C GLN A 29 14.87 -10.67 -13.23
N ALA A 30 13.73 -10.12 -13.65
CA ALA A 30 13.39 -10.00 -15.07
C ALA A 30 14.44 -9.19 -15.86
N LEU A 31 15.02 -8.14 -15.27
CA LEU A 31 16.08 -7.36 -15.91
C LEU A 31 17.41 -8.12 -15.93
N CYS A 32 17.72 -8.89 -14.89
CA CYS A 32 18.86 -9.81 -14.87
C CYS A 32 18.75 -10.86 -15.99
N ASP A 33 17.55 -11.41 -16.20
CA ASP A 33 17.22 -12.36 -17.27
C ASP A 33 17.11 -11.70 -18.67
N GLY A 34 17.47 -10.42 -18.79
CA GLY A 34 17.64 -9.72 -20.07
C GLY A 34 16.37 -9.10 -20.66
N LEU A 35 15.29 -8.97 -19.89
CA LEU A 35 14.08 -8.29 -20.38
C LEU A 35 14.33 -6.78 -20.52
N LYS A 36 13.70 -6.17 -21.54
CA LYS A 36 13.78 -4.73 -21.76
C LYS A 36 13.02 -3.97 -20.67
N VAL A 37 13.65 -2.92 -20.13
CA VAL A 37 13.04 -2.01 -19.13
C VAL A 37 11.65 -1.52 -19.56
N ALA A 38 11.43 -1.21 -20.84
CA ALA A 38 10.14 -0.75 -21.33
C ALA A 38 9.02 -1.80 -21.20
N ALA A 39 9.33 -3.08 -21.45
CA ALA A 39 8.37 -4.17 -21.32
C ALA A 39 8.03 -4.42 -19.85
N VAL A 40 9.04 -4.42 -18.97
CA VAL A 40 8.88 -4.55 -17.52
C VAL A 40 8.09 -3.37 -16.93
N ALA A 41 8.40 -2.14 -17.34
CA ALA A 41 7.69 -0.94 -16.92
C ALA A 41 6.21 -0.99 -17.30
N LYS A 42 5.91 -1.42 -18.53
CA LYS A 42 4.52 -1.61 -18.99
C LYS A 42 3.78 -2.66 -18.16
N ALA A 43 4.40 -3.83 -17.92
CA ALA A 43 3.78 -4.90 -17.14
C ALA A 43 3.55 -4.51 -15.68
N ALA A 44 4.50 -3.79 -15.06
CA ALA A 44 4.41 -3.37 -13.67
C ALA A 44 3.52 -2.13 -13.45
N GLY A 45 3.14 -1.41 -14.51
CA GLY A 45 2.48 -0.11 -14.40
C GLY A 45 3.37 0.96 -13.74
N LEU A 46 4.70 0.81 -13.82
CA LEU A 46 5.67 1.69 -13.16
C LEU A 46 6.42 2.57 -14.18
N PRO A 47 6.85 3.78 -13.79
CA PRO A 47 7.70 4.59 -14.66
C PRO A 47 9.07 3.90 -14.86
N ALA A 48 9.62 4.01 -16.07
CA ALA A 48 10.89 3.37 -16.42
C ALA A 48 12.05 3.77 -15.48
N ALA A 49 12.04 4.99 -14.95
CA ALA A 49 13.02 5.45 -13.97
C ALA A 49 12.99 4.61 -12.67
N ARG A 50 11.78 4.28 -12.18
CA ARG A 50 11.62 3.44 -10.98
C ARG A 50 12.11 2.03 -11.24
N VAL A 51 11.76 1.44 -12.39
CA VAL A 51 12.24 0.11 -12.81
C VAL A 51 13.77 0.05 -12.84
N ARG A 52 14.44 1.07 -13.40
CA ARG A 52 15.91 1.15 -13.39
C ARG A 52 16.47 1.24 -11.97
N SER A 53 15.88 2.09 -11.12
CA SER A 53 16.35 2.22 -9.74
C SER A 53 16.19 0.93 -8.93
N THR A 54 15.12 0.16 -9.19
CA THR A 54 14.90 -1.14 -8.54
C THR A 54 15.96 -2.16 -8.93
N ALA A 55 16.40 -2.16 -10.19
CA ALA A 55 17.49 -3.00 -10.67
C ALA A 55 18.81 -2.66 -9.98
N LEU A 56 19.14 -1.36 -9.91
CA LEU A 56 20.39 -0.87 -9.31
C LEU A 56 20.46 -1.10 -7.79
N ALA A 57 19.31 -1.16 -7.12
CA ALA A 57 19.23 -1.38 -5.69
C ALA A 57 19.40 -2.86 -5.29
N ARG A 58 19.26 -3.81 -6.23
CA ARG A 58 19.49 -5.24 -5.97
C ARG A 58 20.95 -5.59 -6.26
N GLY A 59 21.52 -6.46 -5.42
CA GLY A 59 22.87 -6.99 -5.59
C GLY A 59 22.97 -8.03 -6.70
N GLU A 60 23.95 -8.93 -6.59
CA GLU A 60 24.14 -10.01 -7.56
C GLU A 60 22.92 -10.92 -7.62
N LEU A 61 22.36 -11.06 -8.82
CA LEU A 61 21.27 -11.96 -9.15
C LEU A 61 21.78 -13.00 -10.14
N TYR A 62 21.29 -14.23 -10.01
CA TYR A 62 21.58 -15.31 -10.93
C TYR A 62 20.43 -15.45 -11.92
N PRO A 63 20.69 -15.89 -13.17
CA PRO A 63 19.64 -16.13 -14.14
C PRO A 63 18.61 -17.13 -13.61
N SER A 64 17.32 -16.80 -13.71
CA SER A 64 16.24 -17.63 -13.17
C SER A 64 15.83 -18.77 -14.09
N GLY A 65 16.17 -18.68 -15.38
CA GLY A 65 15.71 -19.60 -16.42
C GLY A 65 14.22 -19.46 -16.76
N GLN A 66 13.52 -18.46 -16.22
CA GLN A 66 12.11 -18.20 -16.52
C GLN A 66 11.96 -17.56 -17.90
N THR A 67 10.83 -17.86 -18.57
CA THR A 67 10.55 -17.27 -19.88
C THR A 67 10.17 -15.80 -19.75
N GLN A 68 10.40 -15.01 -20.81
CA GLN A 68 10.01 -13.60 -20.85
C GLN A 68 8.52 -13.40 -20.53
N ASN A 69 7.64 -14.22 -21.14
CA ASN A 69 6.21 -14.16 -20.87
C ASN A 69 5.88 -14.52 -19.42
N GLY A 70 6.60 -15.48 -18.82
CA GLY A 70 6.46 -15.84 -17.42
C GLY A 70 6.77 -14.67 -16.49
N HIS A 71 7.89 -13.97 -16.70
CA HIS A 71 8.23 -12.77 -15.95
C HIS A 71 7.17 -11.68 -16.07
N LEU A 72 6.78 -11.34 -17.31
CA LEU A 72 5.83 -10.26 -17.54
C LEU A 72 4.46 -10.55 -16.93
N HIS A 73 4.00 -11.80 -17.01
CA HIS A 73 2.74 -12.21 -16.39
C HIS A 73 2.80 -12.13 -14.86
N LEU A 74 3.88 -12.62 -14.25
CA LEU A 74 4.08 -12.57 -12.80
C LEU A 74 4.13 -11.11 -12.30
N ILE A 75 4.87 -10.26 -12.99
CA ILE A 75 4.99 -8.83 -12.67
C ILE A 75 3.62 -8.13 -12.77
N ALA A 76 2.85 -8.41 -13.82
CA ALA A 76 1.52 -7.83 -13.99
C ALA A 76 0.55 -8.29 -12.89
N GLY A 77 0.59 -9.58 -12.51
CA GLY A 77 -0.21 -10.13 -11.42
C GLY A 77 0.12 -9.47 -10.07
N LEU A 78 1.40 -9.41 -9.71
CA LEU A 78 1.85 -8.76 -8.47
C LEU A 78 1.52 -7.27 -8.43
N ALA A 79 1.63 -6.56 -9.56
CA ALA A 79 1.24 -5.16 -9.65
C ALA A 79 -0.26 -4.97 -9.41
N ALA A 80 -1.11 -5.82 -10.01
CA ALA A 80 -2.55 -5.78 -9.78
C ALA A 80 -2.92 -6.10 -8.31
N GLU A 81 -2.29 -7.11 -7.72
CA GLU A 81 -2.48 -7.43 -6.29
C GLU A 81 -2.05 -6.28 -5.38
N LEU A 82 -0.95 -5.61 -5.70
CA LEU A 82 -0.47 -4.46 -4.94
C LEU A 82 -1.49 -3.32 -4.97
N VAL A 83 -2.04 -2.99 -6.14
CA VAL A 83 -3.08 -1.96 -6.29
C VAL A 83 -4.31 -2.33 -5.44
N ALA A 84 -4.81 -3.57 -5.54
CA ALA A 84 -5.94 -4.02 -4.74
C ALA A 84 -5.65 -3.96 -3.23
N ALA A 85 -4.44 -4.31 -2.80
CA ALA A 85 -4.02 -4.21 -1.40
C ALA A 85 -3.96 -2.75 -0.92
N GLU A 86 -3.49 -1.82 -1.77
CA GLU A 86 -3.47 -0.39 -1.46
C GLU A 86 -4.88 0.21 -1.37
N GLU A 87 -5.77 -0.16 -2.29
CA GLU A 87 -7.18 0.27 -2.28
C GLU A 87 -7.90 -0.21 -1.02
N THR A 88 -7.74 -1.49 -0.66
CA THR A 88 -8.34 -2.01 0.57
C THR A 88 -7.74 -1.36 1.82
N ARG A 89 -6.44 -1.07 1.86
CA ARG A 89 -5.84 -0.29 2.96
C ARG A 89 -6.45 1.09 3.04
N SER A 90 -6.52 1.81 1.92
CA SER A 90 -7.05 3.16 1.84
C SER A 90 -8.53 3.23 2.27
N ALA A 91 -9.34 2.22 1.89
CA ALA A 91 -10.73 2.13 2.33
C ALA A 91 -10.86 2.04 3.86
N ALA A 92 -10.03 1.23 4.54
CA ALA A 92 -10.05 1.16 6.00
C ALA A 92 -9.54 2.46 6.66
N GLU A 93 -8.59 3.15 6.05
CA GLU A 93 -8.12 4.46 6.52
C GLU A 93 -9.21 5.53 6.39
N ALA A 94 -9.97 5.51 5.29
CA ALA A 94 -11.13 6.38 5.07
C ALA A 94 -12.24 6.10 6.08
N GLU A 95 -12.57 4.82 6.32
CA GLU A 95 -13.56 4.40 7.32
C GLU A 95 -13.15 4.86 8.73
N ARG A 96 -11.88 4.65 9.11
CA ARG A 96 -11.34 5.14 10.39
C ARG A 96 -11.50 6.66 10.53
N THR A 97 -11.23 7.40 9.45
CA THR A 97 -11.36 8.86 9.42
C THR A 97 -12.81 9.30 9.62
N GLN A 98 -13.77 8.63 8.99
CA GLN A 98 -15.20 8.90 9.16
C GLN A 98 -15.67 8.64 10.60
N ILE A 99 -15.28 7.50 11.19
CA ILE A 99 -15.65 7.15 12.58
C ILE A 99 -15.07 8.16 13.57
N LEU A 100 -13.80 8.56 13.39
CA LEU A 100 -13.17 9.57 14.22
C LEU A 100 -13.88 10.92 14.10
N ALA A 101 -14.28 11.32 12.90
CA ALA A 101 -15.03 12.56 12.69
C ALA A 101 -16.41 12.53 13.35
N LEU A 102 -17.14 11.41 13.22
CA LEU A 102 -18.44 11.20 13.87
C LEU A 102 -18.31 11.24 15.39
N ALA A 103 -17.35 10.52 15.96
CA ALA A 103 -17.13 10.45 17.40
C ALA A 103 -16.73 11.80 18.00
N ARG A 104 -15.93 12.61 17.28
CA ARG A 104 -15.63 13.99 17.69
C ARG A 104 -16.85 14.89 17.63
N LYS A 105 -17.65 14.79 16.56
CA LYS A 105 -18.87 15.61 16.42
C LYS A 105 -19.91 15.29 17.48
N SER A 106 -20.05 14.02 17.86
CA SER A 106 -20.99 13.59 18.89
C SER A 106 -20.55 13.94 20.32
N ARG A 107 -19.30 14.36 20.52
CA ARG A 107 -18.71 14.68 21.85
C ARG A 107 -18.82 13.55 22.87
N LEU A 108 -19.04 12.32 22.42
CA LEU A 108 -19.15 11.14 23.29
C LEU A 108 -17.81 10.68 23.85
N LEU A 109 -16.72 10.98 23.13
CA LEU A 109 -15.36 10.68 23.54
C LEU A 109 -14.52 11.95 23.43
N ASP A 110 -13.66 12.17 24.42
CA ASP A 110 -12.65 13.22 24.35
C ASP A 110 -11.48 12.85 23.41
N ASP A 111 -10.65 13.84 23.06
CA ASP A 111 -9.54 13.66 22.13
C ASP A 111 -8.45 12.68 22.67
N TYR A 112 -8.40 12.38 23.97
CA TYR A 112 -7.47 11.41 24.57
C TYR A 112 -8.03 9.98 24.51
N GLN A 113 -9.32 9.82 24.79
CA GLN A 113 -10.02 8.53 24.64
C GLN A 113 -10.01 8.08 23.18
N LEU A 114 -10.20 9.00 22.24
CA LEU A 114 -10.07 8.71 20.80
C LEU A 114 -8.64 8.34 20.41
N ALA A 115 -7.63 9.00 20.99
CA ALA A 115 -6.23 8.64 20.79
C ALA A 115 -5.93 7.21 21.28
N GLY A 116 -6.38 6.87 22.48
CA GLY A 116 -6.25 5.52 23.03
C GLY A 116 -6.91 4.45 22.17
N ALA A 117 -8.14 4.72 21.69
CA ALA A 117 -8.91 3.76 20.89
C ALA A 117 -8.39 3.57 19.46
N SER A 118 -7.82 4.61 18.85
CA SER A 118 -7.34 4.59 17.46
C SER A 118 -5.84 4.31 17.33
N GLY A 119 -5.07 4.52 18.39
CA GLY A 119 -3.60 4.49 18.36
C GLY A 119 -2.98 5.70 17.65
N LEU A 120 -3.76 6.74 17.35
CA LEU A 120 -3.28 7.98 16.74
C LEU A 120 -3.06 9.06 17.80
N LYS A 121 -2.19 10.02 17.52
CA LYS A 121 -2.05 11.19 18.40
C LYS A 121 -3.26 12.12 18.25
N SER A 122 -3.63 12.82 19.32
CA SER A 122 -4.75 13.77 19.31
C SER A 122 -4.64 14.83 18.20
N ASP A 123 -3.44 15.34 17.94
CA ASP A 123 -3.19 16.28 16.84
C ASP A 123 -3.38 15.66 15.45
N GLU A 124 -3.03 14.40 15.30
CA GLU A 124 -3.22 13.66 14.06
C GLU A 124 -4.70 13.43 13.80
N ILE A 125 -5.47 13.06 14.82
CA ILE A 125 -6.92 12.96 14.75
C ILE A 125 -7.52 14.30 14.34
N ARG A 126 -7.08 15.42 14.92
CA ARG A 126 -7.56 16.77 14.56
C ARG A 126 -7.28 17.11 13.09
N LYS A 127 -6.12 16.72 12.56
CA LYS A 127 -5.76 16.93 11.16
C LYS A 127 -6.63 16.07 10.23
N LEU A 128 -6.73 14.77 10.51
CA LEU A 128 -7.48 13.82 9.69
C LEU A 128 -8.98 14.13 9.62
N THR A 129 -9.55 14.63 10.72
CA THR A 129 -10.99 14.90 10.82
C THR A 129 -11.38 16.32 10.39
N ARG A 130 -10.41 17.19 10.08
CA ARG A 130 -10.68 18.57 9.66
C ARG A 130 -11.33 18.58 8.28
N GLY A 131 -12.50 19.20 8.16
CA GLY A 131 -13.20 19.36 6.88
C GLY A 131 -13.80 18.06 6.32
N VAL A 132 -13.85 16.98 7.10
CA VAL A 132 -14.50 15.73 6.69
C VAL A 132 -16.01 15.95 6.58
N GLY A 133 -16.51 15.96 5.35
CA GLY A 133 -17.95 15.92 5.07
C GLY A 133 -18.50 14.59 5.54
N LEU A 134 -19.23 14.61 6.66
CA LEU A 134 -19.90 13.41 7.17
C LEU A 134 -21.00 13.03 6.18
N ARG A 135 -20.82 11.91 5.47
CA ARG A 135 -21.95 11.27 4.78
C ARG A 135 -22.82 10.66 5.88
N VAL A 136 -23.91 11.36 6.20
CA VAL A 136 -25.00 10.79 6.99
C VAL A 136 -25.66 9.77 6.07
N ALA A 137 -25.59 8.49 6.46
CA ALA A 137 -26.37 7.42 5.83
C ALA A 137 -27.85 7.59 6.18
#